data_AF-A0A286G147-F1
#
_entry.id   AF-A0A286G147-F1
#
_cell.length_a   1.000
_cell.length_b   1.000
_cell.length_c   1.000
_cell.angle_alpha   90.00
_cell.angle_beta   90.00
_cell.angle_gamma   90.00
#
_symmetry.space_group_name_H-M   'P 1'
#
loop_
_entity.id
_entity.type
_entity.pdbx_description
1 polymer ?
#
loop_
_entity_poly.entity_id
_entity_poly.type
_entity_poly.pdbx_seq_one_letter_code
_entity_poly.pdbx_strand_id
1 'polypeptide(L)'
;MSNALALAHVSQALALLIESHLQPEIDMAVKVEPRKPPTEPPTDPTISVFLYQVTPNTSQRNNDLPTRAPDGKLVRRAAAALDLQYLITAYGDETELVGQRLIGSVVRTLHEIPVLPKDVIELAGEKPYLADSNLAEAVQRVRFTPTVMDVDETSKLWGMLYQTPYALSVVYQASLVLIDGRETPVPAKPVERPEVRVLPFGAPGAPVPPGAEPRSDEPSVNGSDGEAEAPDEPAPKKTTKAVAKTAAKAPARTRKAAQPARTAKRTPRGARPAEETDSGSGRRTADGDDGGAEN
;
A
#
# COMPACT_ATOMS: atom_id res chain seq x y z
N MET A 1 -6.96 10.41 9.79
CA MET A 1 -7.78 10.82 8.62
C MET A 1 -6.85 11.45 7.60
N SER A 2 -7.16 11.42 6.32
CA SER A 2 -6.29 12.04 5.30
C SER A 2 -7.09 12.99 4.39
N ASN A 3 -6.68 14.24 4.32
CA ASN A 3 -7.33 15.30 3.55
C ASN A 3 -6.75 15.39 2.13
N ALA A 4 -7.29 16.31 1.32
CA ALA A 4 -6.84 16.52 -0.06
C ALA A 4 -5.36 16.93 -0.17
N LEU A 5 -4.76 17.47 0.90
CA LEU A 5 -3.34 17.84 0.93
C LEU A 5 -2.41 16.64 1.06
N ALA A 6 -2.94 15.44 1.32
CA ALA A 6 -2.16 14.22 1.48
C ALA A 6 -1.18 13.97 0.32
N LEU A 7 -1.56 14.24 -0.94
CA LEU A 7 -0.68 14.01 -2.10
C LEU A 7 0.53 14.93 -2.11
N ALA A 8 0.31 16.22 -1.87
CA ALA A 8 1.39 17.20 -1.76
C ALA A 8 2.29 16.87 -0.57
N HIS A 9 1.69 16.43 0.53
CA HIS A 9 2.41 16.07 1.75
C HIS A 9 3.29 14.83 1.56
N VAL A 10 2.78 13.75 0.92
CA VAL A 10 3.58 12.57 0.57
C VAL A 10 4.75 12.96 -0.33
N SER A 11 4.52 13.82 -1.32
CA SER A 11 5.58 14.22 -2.27
C SER A 11 6.69 15.02 -1.58
N GLN A 12 6.32 15.94 -0.67
CA GLN A 12 7.29 16.69 0.13
C GLN A 12 8.03 15.80 1.13
N ALA A 13 7.32 14.87 1.77
CA ALA A 13 7.91 13.94 2.73
C ALA A 13 8.89 12.97 2.05
N LEU A 14 8.58 12.52 0.82
CA LEU A 14 9.51 11.73 0.00
C LEU A 14 10.79 12.52 -0.32
N ALA A 15 10.68 13.79 -0.71
CA ALA A 15 11.83 14.64 -0.97
C ALA A 15 12.72 14.79 0.29
N LEU A 16 12.12 15.06 1.45
CA LEU A 16 12.84 15.17 2.73
C LEU A 16 13.46 13.84 3.19
N LEU A 17 12.76 12.72 2.97
CA LEU A 17 13.29 11.39 3.29
C LEU A 17 14.57 11.13 2.49
N ILE A 18 14.56 11.46 1.19
CA ILE A 18 15.74 11.32 0.34
C ILE A 18 16.85 12.25 0.84
N GLU A 19 16.56 13.55 0.98
CA GLU A 19 17.52 14.59 1.38
C GLU A 19 18.24 14.26 2.69
N SER A 20 17.51 13.78 3.70
CA SER A 20 18.07 13.42 5.01
C SER A 20 18.98 12.19 5.01
N HIS A 21 18.92 11.34 3.98
CA HIS A 21 19.61 10.04 3.93
C HIS A 21 20.63 9.93 2.78
N LEU A 22 21.05 11.06 2.19
CA LEU A 22 22.12 11.08 1.17
C LEU A 22 23.53 10.94 1.76
N GLN A 23 23.71 11.30 3.03
CA GLN A 23 24.98 11.16 3.75
C GLN A 23 25.21 9.70 4.20
N PRO A 24 26.46 9.19 4.24
CA PRO A 24 27.74 9.89 4.06
C PRO A 24 28.37 9.81 2.66
N GLU A 25 27.73 9.13 1.70
CA GLU A 25 28.36 8.81 0.40
C GLU A 25 28.53 10.01 -0.53
N ILE A 26 27.83 11.10 -0.21
CA ILE A 26 27.70 12.28 -1.04
C ILE A 26 28.08 13.50 -0.19
N ASP A 27 29.35 13.88 -0.22
CA ASP A 27 29.91 15.03 0.52
C ASP A 27 29.61 16.38 -0.17
N MET A 28 28.53 16.44 -0.94
CA MET A 28 28.12 17.61 -1.72
C MET A 28 26.70 18.03 -1.33
N ALA A 29 26.43 19.33 -1.40
CA ALA A 29 25.10 19.87 -1.14
C ALA A 29 24.18 19.46 -2.30
N VAL A 30 23.32 18.46 -2.05
CA VAL A 30 22.34 18.00 -3.04
C VAL A 30 21.02 18.70 -2.81
N LYS A 31 20.48 19.29 -3.87
CA LYS A 31 19.15 19.87 -3.83
C LYS A 31 18.10 18.81 -4.18
N VAL A 32 17.13 18.57 -3.30
CA VAL A 32 16.01 17.66 -3.58
C VAL A 32 14.72 18.47 -3.75
N GLU A 33 14.09 18.38 -4.92
CA GLU A 33 12.91 19.18 -5.24
C GLU A 33 11.74 18.30 -5.72
N PRO A 34 10.55 18.40 -5.10
CA PRO A 34 9.34 17.72 -5.56
C PRO A 34 8.70 18.47 -6.74
N ARG A 35 9.43 18.63 -7.85
CA ARG A 35 8.99 19.34 -9.05
C ARG A 35 9.14 18.49 -10.31
N LYS A 36 8.61 19.02 -11.42
CA LYS A 36 8.86 18.45 -12.75
C LYS A 36 10.35 18.52 -13.08
N PRO A 37 10.88 17.56 -13.86
CA PRO A 37 12.22 17.63 -14.43
C PRO A 37 12.47 19.01 -15.08
N PRO A 38 13.58 19.69 -14.76
CA PRO A 38 13.90 20.99 -15.34
C PRO A 38 14.28 20.83 -16.82
N THR A 39 13.83 21.76 -17.65
CA THR A 39 14.14 21.80 -19.09
C THR A 39 15.64 21.97 -19.34
N GLU A 40 16.30 22.77 -18.51
CA GLU A 40 17.74 22.94 -18.50
C GLU A 40 18.34 22.09 -17.36
N PRO A 41 19.19 21.10 -17.67
CA PRO A 41 19.76 20.21 -16.67
C PRO A 41 20.73 21.01 -15.76
N PRO A 42 20.50 21.05 -14.45
CA PRO A 42 21.42 21.71 -13.52
C PRO A 42 22.78 21.00 -13.54
N THR A 43 23.85 21.78 -13.53
CA THR A 43 25.21 21.25 -13.30
C THR A 43 25.40 20.86 -11.83
N ASP A 44 24.70 21.55 -10.93
CA ASP A 44 24.73 21.27 -9.50
C ASP A 44 24.00 19.96 -9.17
N PRO A 45 24.52 19.15 -8.23
CA PRO A 45 23.89 17.91 -7.78
C PRO A 45 22.43 18.12 -7.35
N THR A 46 21.49 17.61 -8.16
CA THR A 46 20.06 17.85 -7.96
C THR A 46 19.27 16.57 -8.16
N ILE A 47 18.32 16.29 -7.27
CA ILE A 47 17.35 15.21 -7.41
C ILE A 47 15.97 15.82 -7.59
N SER A 48 15.27 15.44 -8.66
CA SER A 48 13.90 15.87 -8.91
C SER A 48 12.94 14.70 -8.67
N VAL A 49 11.93 14.92 -7.83
CA VAL A 49 10.89 13.95 -7.52
C VAL A 49 9.59 14.36 -8.22
N PHE A 50 9.28 13.69 -9.33
CA PHE A 50 8.17 14.05 -10.19
C PHE A 50 7.01 13.04 -10.10
N LEU A 51 5.85 13.51 -9.65
CA LEU A 51 4.60 12.73 -9.68
C LEU A 51 4.01 12.76 -11.09
N TYR A 52 4.21 11.70 -11.87
CA TYR A 52 3.78 11.66 -13.28
C TYR A 52 2.41 11.03 -13.48
N GLN A 53 1.98 10.15 -12.57
CA GLN A 53 0.69 9.47 -12.66
C GLN A 53 0.08 9.25 -11.27
N VAL A 54 -1.24 9.36 -11.21
CA VAL A 54 -2.06 9.00 -10.05
C VAL A 54 -3.07 7.97 -10.50
N THR A 55 -3.08 6.80 -9.86
CA THR A 55 -3.99 5.69 -10.20
C THR A 55 -4.80 5.25 -8.99
N PRO A 56 -6.03 4.74 -9.17
CA PRO A 56 -6.78 4.17 -8.06
C PRO A 56 -6.15 2.84 -7.61
N ASN A 57 -6.00 2.66 -6.31
CA ASN A 57 -5.43 1.43 -5.75
C ASN A 57 -6.40 0.26 -5.96
N THR A 58 -5.96 -0.76 -6.68
CA THR A 58 -6.80 -1.90 -7.09
C THR A 58 -7.33 -2.72 -5.92
N SER A 59 -6.60 -2.76 -4.79
CA SER A 59 -6.98 -3.55 -3.61
C SER A 59 -8.04 -2.85 -2.75
N GLN A 60 -8.03 -1.52 -2.73
CA GLN A 60 -8.92 -0.70 -1.89
C GLN A 60 -9.95 0.11 -2.69
N ARG A 61 -9.98 0.00 -4.02
CA ARG A 61 -10.90 0.76 -4.89
C ARG A 61 -12.39 0.54 -4.59
N ASN A 62 -12.76 -0.62 -4.07
CA ASN A 62 -14.17 -0.94 -3.76
C ASN A 62 -14.56 -0.52 -2.32
N ASN A 63 -13.60 0.04 -1.57
CA ASN A 63 -13.76 0.43 -0.17
C ASN A 63 -14.11 1.94 -0.04
N ASP A 64 -14.62 2.53 -1.13
CA ASP A 64 -14.81 3.96 -1.35
C ASP A 64 -16.27 4.42 -1.17
N LEU A 65 -17.24 3.49 -1.22
CA LEU A 65 -18.66 3.84 -1.19
C LEU A 65 -19.07 4.43 0.16
N PRO A 66 -19.69 5.62 0.19
CA PRO A 66 -20.27 6.17 1.40
C PRO A 66 -21.50 5.34 1.80
N THR A 67 -21.54 4.91 3.06
CA THR A 67 -22.71 4.20 3.61
C THR A 67 -23.51 5.18 4.46
N ARG A 68 -24.81 5.29 4.17
CA ARG A 68 -25.75 6.10 4.94
C ARG A 68 -26.72 5.20 5.70
N ALA A 69 -27.10 5.62 6.90
CA ALA A 69 -28.14 4.98 7.69
C ALA A 69 -29.53 5.26 7.11
N PRO A 70 -30.58 4.53 7.54
CA PRO A 70 -31.96 4.77 7.11
C PRO A 70 -32.47 6.20 7.39
N ASP A 71 -31.89 6.88 8.37
CA ASP A 71 -32.16 8.28 8.72
C ASP A 71 -31.37 9.29 7.84
N GLY A 72 -30.65 8.80 6.82
CA GLY A 72 -29.83 9.60 5.91
C GLY A 72 -28.47 10.02 6.47
N LYS A 73 -28.17 9.72 7.74
CA LYS A 73 -26.89 10.10 8.36
C LYS A 73 -25.75 9.25 7.80
N LEU A 74 -24.59 9.86 7.64
CA LEU A 74 -23.40 9.17 7.17
C LEU A 74 -22.88 8.23 8.27
N VAL A 75 -22.80 6.93 7.96
CA VAL A 75 -22.22 5.89 8.84
C VAL A 75 -20.77 5.62 8.46
N ARG A 76 -20.47 5.69 7.16
CA ARG A 76 -19.13 5.47 6.62
C ARG A 76 -18.82 6.53 5.58
N ARG A 77 -17.67 7.19 5.75
CA ARG A 77 -17.16 8.18 4.79
C ARG A 77 -16.69 7.53 3.50
N ALA A 78 -16.82 8.29 2.41
CA ALA A 78 -16.14 7.95 1.18
C ALA A 78 -14.63 8.15 1.36
N ALA A 79 -13.84 7.21 0.85
CA ALA A 79 -12.39 7.25 0.89
C ALA A 79 -11.83 6.82 -0.47
N ALA A 80 -11.14 7.72 -1.16
CA ALA A 80 -10.46 7.41 -2.40
C ALA A 80 -9.08 6.82 -2.08
N ALA A 81 -8.86 5.55 -2.40
CA ALA A 81 -7.57 4.91 -2.28
C ALA A 81 -6.77 5.09 -3.57
N LEU A 82 -5.60 5.72 -3.47
CA LEU A 82 -4.75 6.08 -4.59
C LEU A 82 -3.36 5.47 -4.45
N ASP A 83 -2.78 5.15 -5.59
CA ASP A 83 -1.37 4.85 -5.77
C ASP A 83 -0.74 5.99 -6.57
N LEU A 84 0.36 6.53 -6.06
CA LEU A 84 1.08 7.63 -6.67
C LEU A 84 2.34 7.09 -7.34
N GLN A 85 2.54 7.41 -8.62
CA GLN A 85 3.72 6.97 -9.37
C GLN A 85 4.71 8.11 -9.52
N TYR A 86 5.90 7.94 -8.95
CA TYR A 86 6.98 8.91 -8.95
C TYR A 86 8.10 8.51 -9.91
N LEU A 87 8.57 9.48 -10.68
CA LEU A 87 9.81 9.43 -11.43
C LEU A 87 10.84 10.25 -10.66
N ILE A 88 11.89 9.60 -10.16
CA ILE A 88 12.98 10.26 -9.46
C ILE A 88 14.15 10.37 -10.44
N THR A 89 14.53 11.59 -10.80
CA THR A 89 15.63 11.89 -11.71
C THR A 89 16.79 12.50 -10.95
N ALA A 90 18.02 12.17 -11.35
CA ALA A 90 19.23 12.76 -10.78
C ALA A 90 20.00 13.54 -11.86
N TYR A 91 20.54 14.69 -11.44
CA TYR A 91 21.35 15.60 -12.23
C TYR A 91 22.67 15.88 -11.49
N GLY A 92 23.72 16.16 -12.25
CA GLY A 92 25.05 16.47 -11.75
C GLY A 92 26.10 16.22 -12.82
N ASP A 93 27.37 16.35 -12.45
CA ASP A 93 28.49 16.10 -13.35
C ASP A 93 28.55 14.63 -13.81
N GLU A 94 28.53 14.41 -15.12
CA GLU A 94 28.62 13.09 -15.73
C GLU A 94 30.04 12.51 -15.66
N THR A 95 31.07 13.35 -15.65
CA THR A 95 32.47 12.90 -15.59
C THR A 95 32.80 12.25 -14.25
N GLU A 96 32.21 12.76 -13.18
CA GLU A 96 32.31 12.22 -11.81
C GLU A 96 31.21 11.20 -11.48
N LEU A 97 30.35 10.85 -12.45
CA LEU A 97 29.24 9.93 -12.31
C LEU A 97 28.27 10.31 -11.17
N VAL A 98 28.09 11.60 -10.90
CA VAL A 98 27.29 12.12 -9.78
C VAL A 98 25.85 11.61 -9.86
N GLY A 99 25.24 11.66 -11.05
CA GLY A 99 23.87 11.16 -11.26
C GLY A 99 23.70 9.68 -10.88
N GLN A 100 24.69 8.83 -11.20
CA GLN A 100 24.64 7.41 -10.86
C GLN A 100 24.79 7.17 -9.35
N ARG A 101 25.69 7.93 -8.69
CA ARG A 101 25.88 7.88 -7.24
C ARG A 101 24.62 8.32 -6.49
N LEU A 102 23.99 9.40 -6.94
CA LEU A 102 22.73 9.91 -6.38
C LEU A 102 21.62 8.86 -6.46
N ILE A 103 21.42 8.25 -7.64
CA ILE A 103 20.40 7.20 -7.83
C ILE A 103 20.71 5.98 -6.97
N GLY A 104 21.98 5.57 -6.86
CA GLY A 104 22.40 4.49 -5.97
C GLY A 104 22.01 4.75 -4.52
N SER A 105 22.26 5.98 -4.02
CA SER A 105 21.87 6.38 -2.68
C SER A 105 20.35 6.42 -2.49
N VAL A 106 19.60 6.94 -3.46
CA VAL A 106 18.12 6.94 -3.42
C VAL A 106 17.58 5.52 -3.33
N VAL A 107 18.10 4.61 -4.15
CA VAL A 107 17.68 3.20 -4.16
C VAL A 107 17.98 2.54 -2.82
N ARG A 108 19.15 2.80 -2.21
CA ARG A 108 19.46 2.31 -0.86
C ARG A 108 18.44 2.85 0.16
N THR A 109 18.25 4.16 0.22
CA THR A 109 17.36 4.82 1.19
C THR A 109 15.94 4.26 1.11
N LEU A 110 15.37 4.14 -0.10
CA LEU A 110 14.01 3.64 -0.27
C LEU A 110 13.89 2.13 -0.06
N HIS A 111 14.99 1.38 -0.21
CA HIS A 111 15.02 -0.04 0.10
C HIS A 111 15.15 -0.30 1.61
N GLU A 112 15.91 0.52 2.34
CA GLU A 112 16.06 0.45 3.79
C GLU A 112 14.83 0.97 4.53
N ILE A 113 14.23 2.05 4.03
CA ILE A 113 13.06 2.72 4.63
C ILE A 113 11.91 2.72 3.61
N PRO A 114 11.31 1.55 3.31
CA PRO A 114 10.24 1.46 2.31
C PRO A 114 8.90 1.99 2.83
N VAL A 115 8.76 2.23 4.13
CA VAL A 115 7.53 2.77 4.73
C VAL A 115 7.82 4.18 5.21
N LEU A 116 7.01 5.15 4.78
CA LEU A 116 7.20 6.56 5.11
C LEU A 116 7.13 6.76 6.64
N PRO A 117 8.22 7.23 7.29
CA PRO A 117 8.27 7.45 8.73
C PRO A 117 7.35 8.61 9.16
N LYS A 118 6.83 8.56 10.40
CA LYS A 118 5.88 9.55 10.91
C LYS A 118 6.54 10.89 11.22
N ASP A 119 7.75 10.86 11.75
CA ASP A 119 8.65 11.98 11.98
C ASP A 119 8.93 12.77 10.69
N VAL A 120 9.21 12.08 9.57
CA VAL A 120 9.42 12.74 8.28
C VAL A 120 8.13 13.39 7.75
N ILE A 121 6.97 12.79 8.00
CA ILE A 121 5.67 13.39 7.68
C ILE A 121 5.45 14.65 8.54
N GLU A 122 5.69 14.59 9.84
CA GLU A 122 5.52 15.76 10.72
C GLU A 122 6.44 16.92 10.30
N LEU A 123 7.71 16.63 9.98
CA LEU A 123 8.66 17.61 9.48
C LEU A 123 8.23 18.20 8.13
N ALA A 124 7.70 17.38 7.22
CA ALA A 124 7.17 17.86 5.94
C ALA A 124 5.98 18.82 6.11
N GLY A 125 5.20 18.62 7.17
CA GLY A 125 4.03 19.43 7.54
C GLY A 125 4.35 20.82 8.08
N GLU A 126 5.60 21.09 8.49
CA GLU A 126 6.02 22.41 8.96
C GLU A 126 5.94 23.50 7.87
N LYS A 127 5.89 23.09 6.60
CA LYS A 127 5.73 24.04 5.50
C LYS A 127 4.35 24.70 5.54
N PRO A 128 4.24 26.03 5.39
CA PRO A 128 2.98 26.76 5.56
C PRO A 128 1.83 26.25 4.68
N TYR A 129 2.13 25.76 3.47
CA TYR A 129 1.14 25.24 2.52
C TYR A 129 0.72 23.79 2.80
N LEU A 130 1.33 23.11 3.79
CA LEU A 130 1.00 21.75 4.22
C LEU A 130 0.54 21.67 5.69
N ALA A 131 0.52 22.80 6.41
CA ALA A 131 0.23 22.85 7.84
C ALA A 131 -1.11 22.19 8.23
N ASP A 132 -2.13 22.29 7.38
CA ASP A 132 -3.45 21.71 7.61
C ASP A 132 -3.54 20.21 7.24
N SER A 133 -2.44 19.57 6.84
CA SER A 133 -2.46 18.17 6.41
C SER A 133 -2.46 17.19 7.59
N ASN A 134 -3.43 16.29 7.60
CA ASN A 134 -3.59 15.25 8.63
C ASN A 134 -3.01 13.88 8.24
N LEU A 135 -2.12 13.83 7.24
CA LEU A 135 -1.48 12.58 6.78
C LEU A 135 -0.79 11.80 7.92
N ALA A 136 -0.23 12.47 8.92
CA ALA A 136 0.42 11.83 10.08
C ALA A 136 -0.56 11.00 10.93
N GLU A 137 -1.87 11.29 10.85
CA GLU A 137 -2.95 10.57 11.53
C GLU A 137 -3.60 9.50 10.63
N ALA A 138 -3.03 9.25 9.45
CA ALA A 138 -3.51 8.20 8.57
C ALA A 138 -3.33 6.83 9.23
N VAL A 139 -4.39 6.02 9.22
CA VAL A 139 -4.36 4.65 9.78
C VAL A 139 -3.40 3.78 8.97
N GLN A 140 -3.36 3.99 7.65
CA GLN A 140 -2.51 3.26 6.73
C GLN A 140 -1.27 4.09 6.41
N ARG A 141 -0.09 3.49 6.62
CA ARG A 141 1.18 4.11 6.23
C ARG A 141 1.43 3.93 4.74
N VAL A 142 2.00 4.97 4.14
CA VAL A 142 2.40 4.99 2.73
C VAL A 142 3.66 4.13 2.57
N ARG A 143 3.66 3.24 1.58
CA ARG A 143 4.79 2.37 1.27
C ARG A 143 5.31 2.69 -0.13
N PHE A 144 6.62 2.89 -0.25
CA PHE A 144 7.32 3.00 -1.52
C PHE A 144 7.75 1.62 -2.00
N THR A 145 7.46 1.32 -3.27
CA THR A 145 7.84 0.08 -3.93
C THR A 145 8.47 0.42 -5.28
N PRO A 146 9.63 -0.15 -5.64
CA PRO A 146 10.22 0.09 -6.95
C PRO A 146 9.31 -0.47 -8.04
N THR A 147 9.14 0.29 -9.12
CA THR A 147 8.39 -0.13 -10.31
C THR A 147 9.36 -0.22 -11.47
N VAL A 148 9.38 -1.37 -12.14
CA VAL A 148 10.18 -1.54 -13.36
C VAL A 148 9.43 -0.87 -14.51
N MET A 149 10.14 -0.06 -15.28
CA MET A 149 9.63 0.58 -16.50
C MET A 149 10.46 0.10 -17.67
N ASP A 150 9.79 -0.29 -18.76
CA ASP A 150 10.50 -0.70 -19.97
C ASP A 150 11.12 0.51 -20.70
N VAL A 151 12.06 0.26 -21.60
CA VAL A 151 12.70 1.30 -22.42
C VAL A 151 11.67 2.06 -23.26
N ASP A 152 10.67 1.36 -23.80
CA ASP A 152 9.59 1.98 -24.59
C ASP A 152 8.70 2.89 -23.73
N GLU A 153 8.34 2.45 -22.53
CA GLU A 153 7.54 3.23 -21.58
C GLU A 153 8.30 4.46 -21.11
N THR A 154 9.58 4.27 -20.78
CA THR A 154 10.50 5.33 -20.39
C THR A 154 10.62 6.36 -21.52
N SER A 155 10.83 5.91 -22.76
CA SER A 155 10.94 6.79 -23.94
C SER A 155 9.64 7.59 -24.19
N LYS A 156 8.47 6.99 -23.97
CA LYS A 156 7.18 7.68 -24.06
C LYS A 156 6.99 8.71 -22.95
N LEU A 157 7.37 8.37 -21.72
CA LEU A 157 7.30 9.27 -20.56
C LEU A 157 8.18 10.51 -20.78
N TRP A 158 9.43 10.31 -21.20
CA TRP A 158 10.33 11.41 -21.53
C TRP A 158 9.90 12.17 -22.77
N GLY A 159 9.32 11.48 -23.76
CA GLY A 159 8.71 12.13 -24.94
C GLY A 159 7.55 13.06 -24.60
N MET A 160 6.82 12.81 -23.51
CA MET A 160 5.76 13.72 -23.03
C MET A 160 6.35 15.01 -22.44
N LEU A 161 7.55 14.95 -21.89
CA LEU A 161 8.28 16.07 -21.30
C LEU A 161 9.01 16.84 -22.40
N TYR A 162 8.23 17.46 -23.28
CA TYR A 162 8.75 18.23 -24.42
C TYR A 162 9.83 19.23 -23.94
N GLN A 163 10.97 19.23 -24.65
CA GLN A 163 12.19 20.03 -24.38
C GLN A 163 13.08 19.57 -23.21
N THR A 164 12.72 18.52 -22.46
CA THR A 164 13.57 18.05 -21.36
C THR A 164 14.51 16.96 -21.85
N PRO A 165 15.84 17.12 -21.72
CA PRO A 165 16.78 16.05 -22.06
C PRO A 165 16.57 14.84 -21.14
N TYR A 166 16.80 13.65 -21.70
CA TYR A 166 16.76 12.42 -20.92
C TYR A 166 17.80 12.46 -19.80
N ALA A 167 17.40 12.11 -18.59
CA ALA A 167 18.28 11.98 -17.43
C ALA A 167 18.09 10.61 -16.76
N LEU A 168 19.12 10.15 -16.07
CA LEU A 168 19.08 8.91 -15.32
C LEU A 168 17.95 8.98 -14.28
N SER A 169 17.08 7.97 -14.29
CA SER A 169 15.88 7.96 -13.46
C SER A 169 15.52 6.58 -12.94
N VAL A 170 14.81 6.58 -11.81
CA VAL A 170 14.19 5.39 -11.21
C VAL A 170 12.72 5.68 -10.91
N VAL A 171 11.89 4.65 -10.97
CA VAL A 171 10.44 4.77 -10.78
C VAL A 171 10.04 4.08 -9.49
N TYR A 172 9.26 4.79 -8.67
CA TYR A 172 8.72 4.29 -7.42
C TYR A 172 7.22 4.52 -7.34
N GLN A 173 6.50 3.51 -6.89
CA GLN A 173 5.09 3.62 -6.54
C GLN A 173 4.95 3.83 -5.04
N ALA A 174 4.25 4.90 -4.64
CA ALA A 174 3.77 5.09 -3.28
C ALA A 174 2.34 4.57 -3.19
N SER A 175 2.16 3.46 -2.49
CA SER A 175 0.87 2.79 -2.37
C SER A 175 0.09 3.21 -1.13
N LEU A 176 -1.24 3.10 -1.23
CA LEU A 176 -2.21 3.27 -0.13
C LEU A 176 -2.34 4.70 0.41
N VAL A 177 -2.35 5.68 -0.48
CA VAL A 177 -2.71 7.06 -0.11
C VAL A 177 -4.23 7.18 -0.09
N LEU A 178 -4.81 7.28 1.10
CA LEU A 178 -6.25 7.47 1.27
C LEU A 178 -6.58 8.97 1.27
N ILE A 179 -7.65 9.37 0.59
CA ILE A 179 -8.24 10.70 0.71
C ILE A 179 -9.69 10.54 1.18
N ASP A 180 -9.97 11.07 2.37
CA ASP A 180 -11.27 11.01 3.00
C ASP A 180 -12.19 12.16 2.57
N GLY A 181 -13.49 11.88 2.54
CA GLY A 181 -14.53 12.90 2.40
C GLY A 181 -14.61 13.86 3.60
N ARG A 182 -15.21 15.04 3.38
CA ARG A 182 -15.35 16.11 4.38
C ARG A 182 -16.38 15.81 5.48
N GLU A 183 -17.39 15.00 5.17
CA GLU A 183 -18.45 14.68 6.13
C GLU A 183 -17.93 13.78 7.27
N THR A 184 -18.33 14.10 8.51
CA THR A 184 -17.98 13.30 9.69
C THR A 184 -19.04 12.21 9.91
N PRO A 185 -18.68 10.92 9.86
CA PRO A 185 -19.62 9.86 10.14
C PRO A 185 -20.12 9.91 11.58
N VAL A 186 -21.39 9.63 11.78
CA VAL A 186 -21.99 9.43 13.09
C VAL A 186 -22.00 7.92 13.36
N PRO A 187 -21.38 7.45 14.46
CA PRO A 187 -21.41 6.03 14.79
C PRO A 187 -22.85 5.56 14.99
N ALA A 188 -23.18 4.40 14.42
CA ALA A 188 -24.47 3.77 14.67
C ALA A 188 -24.61 3.43 16.16
N LYS A 189 -25.83 3.52 16.69
CA LYS A 189 -26.11 3.12 18.06
C LYS A 189 -25.81 1.62 18.23
N PRO A 190 -25.27 1.19 19.39
CA PRO A 190 -25.09 -0.23 19.68
C PRO A 190 -26.42 -0.99 19.56
N VAL A 191 -26.37 -2.20 19.00
CA VAL A 191 -27.54 -3.09 18.97
C VAL A 191 -27.77 -3.59 20.39
N GLU A 192 -28.89 -3.21 20.99
CA GLU A 192 -29.21 -3.61 22.37
C GLU A 192 -29.65 -5.08 22.45
N ARG A 193 -30.51 -5.53 21.51
CA ARG A 193 -31.01 -6.91 21.45
C ARG A 193 -31.26 -7.36 20.01
N PRO A 194 -30.65 -8.47 19.56
CA PRO A 194 -31.04 -9.10 18.31
C PRO A 194 -32.30 -9.96 18.54
N GLU A 195 -33.41 -9.61 17.88
CA GLU A 195 -34.62 -10.44 17.87
C GLU A 195 -34.71 -11.18 16.53
N VAL A 196 -34.82 -12.51 16.57
CA VAL A 196 -34.95 -13.36 15.38
C VAL A 196 -36.25 -14.14 15.50
N ARG A 197 -37.21 -13.85 14.61
CA ARG A 197 -38.48 -14.56 14.54
C ARG A 197 -38.48 -15.51 13.35
N VAL A 198 -38.71 -16.80 13.60
CA VAL A 198 -38.89 -17.83 12.55
C VAL A 198 -40.37 -18.13 12.43
N LEU A 199 -40.94 -17.96 11.24
CA LEU A 199 -42.33 -18.29 10.93
C LEU A 199 -42.37 -19.34 9.82
N PRO A 200 -43.21 -20.39 9.94
CA PRO A 200 -43.45 -21.29 8.82
C PRO A 200 -44.19 -20.53 7.70
N PHE A 201 -43.90 -20.88 6.45
CA PHE A 201 -44.64 -20.36 5.30
C PHE A 201 -46.14 -20.63 5.48
N GLY A 202 -46.97 -19.59 5.31
CA GLY A 202 -48.42 -19.64 5.54
C GLY A 202 -48.90 -19.17 6.92
N ALA A 203 -47.99 -18.86 7.86
CA ALA A 203 -48.38 -18.22 9.11
C ALA A 203 -48.79 -16.74 8.91
N PRO A 204 -49.74 -16.20 9.70
CA PRO A 204 -50.09 -14.78 9.64
C PRO A 204 -48.86 -13.89 9.85
N GLY A 205 -48.51 -13.11 8.82
CA GLY A 205 -47.33 -12.22 8.81
C GLY A 205 -46.03 -12.86 8.31
N ALA A 206 -46.04 -14.09 7.79
CA ALA A 206 -44.89 -14.68 7.12
C ALA A 206 -44.72 -14.11 5.68
N PRO A 207 -43.49 -13.86 5.20
CA PRO A 207 -43.26 -13.49 3.80
C PRO A 207 -43.71 -14.62 2.88
N VAL A 208 -44.51 -14.30 1.86
CA VAL A 208 -44.94 -15.27 0.85
C VAL A 208 -43.73 -15.62 -0.04
N PRO A 209 -43.42 -16.90 -0.29
CA PRO A 209 -42.29 -17.28 -1.12
C PRO A 209 -42.49 -16.77 -2.57
N PRO A 210 -41.44 -16.28 -3.25
CA PRO A 210 -41.55 -15.84 -4.64
C PRO A 210 -41.99 -17.01 -5.53
N GLY A 211 -43.17 -16.91 -6.14
CA GLY A 211 -43.74 -17.92 -7.05
C GLY A 211 -44.97 -18.68 -6.53
N ALA A 212 -45.44 -18.41 -5.30
CA ALA A 212 -46.74 -18.91 -4.85
C ALA A 212 -47.83 -17.86 -5.16
N GLU A 213 -48.68 -18.12 -6.16
CA GLU A 213 -49.88 -17.32 -6.37
C GLU A 213 -50.81 -17.41 -5.14
N PRO A 214 -51.46 -16.31 -4.73
CA PRO A 214 -52.46 -16.38 -3.68
C PRO A 214 -53.65 -17.19 -4.20
N ARG A 215 -53.89 -18.38 -3.64
CA ARG A 215 -55.17 -19.07 -3.84
C ARG A 215 -56.25 -18.24 -3.14
N SER A 216 -57.06 -17.56 -3.94
CA SER A 216 -58.31 -16.94 -3.53
C SER A 216 -59.30 -18.00 -3.05
N ASP A 217 -59.90 -17.72 -1.89
CA ASP A 217 -61.18 -18.19 -1.37
C ASP A 217 -61.38 -19.69 -1.11
N GLU A 218 -61.46 -20.05 0.18
CA GLU A 218 -62.58 -20.86 0.70
C GLU A 218 -62.93 -20.44 2.16
N PRO A 219 -64.22 -20.49 2.55
CA PRO A 219 -64.77 -19.71 3.65
C PRO A 219 -64.68 -20.38 5.02
N SER A 220 -64.69 -19.51 6.03
CA SER A 220 -64.89 -19.83 7.45
C SER A 220 -66.18 -20.62 7.67
N VAL A 221 -66.08 -21.83 8.24
CA VAL A 221 -67.21 -22.54 8.82
C VAL A 221 -67.04 -22.57 10.33
N ASN A 222 -67.87 -21.77 10.99
CA ASN A 222 -68.17 -21.85 12.42
C ASN A 222 -69.08 -23.05 12.66
N GLY A 223 -68.82 -23.83 13.71
CA GLY A 223 -69.73 -24.85 14.24
C GLY A 223 -69.28 -25.27 15.64
N SER A 224 -70.10 -24.96 16.64
CA SER A 224 -69.83 -25.15 18.07
C SER A 224 -70.46 -26.45 18.62
N ASP A 225 -69.87 -26.90 19.73
CA ASP A 225 -70.40 -27.70 20.85
C ASP A 225 -70.59 -29.23 20.75
N GLY A 226 -69.95 -29.95 21.69
CA GLY A 226 -70.18 -31.38 21.98
C GLY A 226 -69.11 -32.00 22.90
N GLU A 227 -69.51 -32.32 24.12
CA GLU A 227 -68.74 -32.68 25.33
C GLU A 227 -68.02 -34.06 25.34
N ALA A 228 -66.92 -34.12 26.11
CA ALA A 228 -66.32 -35.21 26.92
C ALA A 228 -66.06 -36.64 26.35
N GLU A 229 -64.82 -37.12 26.45
CA GLU A 229 -64.35 -38.18 27.40
C GLU A 229 -63.04 -38.84 26.91
N ALA A 230 -62.14 -39.16 27.84
CA ALA A 230 -60.89 -39.94 27.65
C ALA A 230 -60.86 -41.05 28.73
N PRO A 231 -59.90 -42.01 28.80
CA PRO A 231 -58.83 -42.43 27.87
C PRO A 231 -58.77 -43.98 27.67
N ASP A 232 -57.92 -44.50 26.76
CA ASP A 232 -57.14 -45.74 27.03
C ASP A 232 -56.03 -46.05 25.99
N GLU A 233 -54.93 -46.64 26.47
CA GLU A 233 -53.76 -47.21 25.75
C GLU A 233 -53.78 -48.77 25.91
N PRO A 234 -52.85 -49.62 25.39
CA PRO A 234 -51.92 -49.55 24.25
C PRO A 234 -51.84 -50.84 23.34
N ALA A 235 -51.42 -50.67 22.06
CA ALA A 235 -50.59 -51.51 21.14
C ALA A 235 -50.87 -53.05 20.91
N PRO A 236 -50.19 -53.82 19.98
CA PRO A 236 -49.20 -53.48 18.92
C PRO A 236 -49.29 -54.27 17.54
N LYS A 237 -48.40 -53.89 16.60
CA LYS A 237 -47.60 -54.68 15.59
C LYS A 237 -47.87 -54.64 14.06
N LYS A 238 -46.75 -54.34 13.35
CA LYS A 238 -46.22 -54.77 12.02
C LYS A 238 -46.82 -54.08 10.76
N THR A 239 -46.08 -53.62 9.74
CA THR A 239 -44.82 -54.09 9.11
C THR A 239 -44.26 -53.06 8.09
N THR A 240 -42.92 -53.02 7.92
CA THR A 240 -42.11 -52.66 6.71
C THR A 240 -42.24 -51.23 6.12
N LYS A 241 -41.21 -50.53 5.61
CA LYS A 241 -39.95 -50.90 4.93
C LYS A 241 -39.04 -49.64 4.88
N ALA A 242 -37.72 -49.88 4.86
CA ALA A 242 -36.66 -48.88 4.82
C ALA A 242 -36.54 -48.14 3.48
N VAL A 243 -36.12 -46.85 3.48
CA VAL A 243 -35.15 -46.27 2.53
C VAL A 243 -34.34 -45.13 3.17
N ALA A 244 -33.02 -45.30 3.09
CA ALA A 244 -31.84 -44.46 3.18
C ALA A 244 -31.89 -42.95 3.57
N LYS A 245 -30.97 -42.65 4.50
CA LYS A 245 -30.28 -41.38 4.74
C LYS A 245 -29.44 -40.95 3.53
N THR A 246 -29.42 -39.65 3.23
CA THR A 246 -28.25 -38.95 2.68
C THR A 246 -28.05 -37.61 3.39
N ALA A 247 -27.04 -37.59 4.26
CA ALA A 247 -26.50 -36.37 4.85
C ALA A 247 -25.42 -35.82 3.90
N ALA A 248 -25.60 -34.60 3.40
CA ALA A 248 -24.59 -33.89 2.62
C ALA A 248 -23.59 -33.19 3.57
N LYS A 249 -22.31 -33.52 3.36
CA LYS A 249 -21.14 -33.15 4.14
C LYS A 249 -20.49 -31.90 3.53
N ALA A 250 -20.11 -30.94 4.36
CA ALA A 250 -19.35 -29.75 3.99
C ALA A 250 -17.96 -30.08 3.39
N PRO A 251 -17.43 -29.29 2.44
CA PRO A 251 -16.06 -29.48 1.96
C PRO A 251 -15.06 -28.72 2.83
N ALA A 252 -14.11 -29.46 3.40
CA ALA A 252 -12.95 -28.96 4.09
C ALA A 252 -11.77 -28.74 3.12
N ARG A 253 -10.99 -27.71 3.44
CA ARG A 253 -9.69 -27.31 2.89
C ARG A 253 -8.72 -28.49 2.70
N THR A 254 -8.01 -28.51 1.58
CA THR A 254 -6.73 -29.22 1.43
C THR A 254 -5.61 -28.23 1.12
N ARG A 255 -4.65 -28.16 2.07
CA ARG A 255 -3.33 -27.55 1.91
C ARG A 255 -2.48 -28.47 1.02
N LYS A 256 -1.81 -27.92 0.00
CA LYS A 256 -0.74 -28.61 -0.72
C LYS A 256 0.56 -27.83 -0.49
N ALA A 257 1.46 -28.43 0.30
CA ALA A 257 2.83 -27.98 0.46
C ALA A 257 3.67 -28.53 -0.71
N ALA A 258 4.44 -27.67 -1.35
CA ALA A 258 5.50 -28.05 -2.28
C ALA A 258 6.70 -27.14 -2.01
N GLN A 259 7.76 -27.72 -1.44
CA GLN A 259 9.09 -27.14 -1.34
C GLN A 259 9.83 -27.37 -2.67
N PRO A 260 10.72 -26.44 -3.09
CA PRO A 260 11.87 -26.80 -3.90
C PRO A 260 13.15 -26.81 -3.04
N ALA A 261 13.89 -27.90 -3.19
CA ALA A 261 15.19 -28.15 -2.58
C ALA A 261 16.27 -27.19 -3.13
N ARG A 262 17.10 -26.68 -2.22
CA ARG A 262 18.34 -25.96 -2.51
C ARG A 262 19.44 -26.96 -2.86
N THR A 263 19.93 -26.93 -4.09
CA THR A 263 21.22 -27.53 -4.48
C THR A 263 22.32 -26.48 -4.39
N ALA A 264 23.08 -26.50 -3.30
CA ALA A 264 24.32 -25.74 -3.17
C ALA A 264 25.45 -26.52 -3.88
N LYS A 265 25.94 -25.99 -4.99
CA LYS A 265 27.16 -26.47 -5.65
C LYS A 265 28.28 -25.47 -5.39
N ARG A 266 29.23 -25.88 -4.54
CA ARG A 266 30.51 -25.21 -4.26
C ARG A 266 31.29 -25.03 -5.55
N THR A 267 31.80 -23.82 -5.79
CA THR A 267 32.94 -23.55 -6.67
C THR A 267 34.14 -23.11 -5.84
N PRO A 268 35.38 -23.46 -6.25
CA PRO A 268 36.56 -23.29 -5.42
C PRO A 268 37.12 -21.87 -5.50
N ARG A 269 37.55 -21.37 -4.34
CA ARG A 269 38.34 -20.14 -4.20
C ARG A 269 39.77 -20.43 -4.64
N GLY A 270 40.16 -19.91 -5.80
CA GLY A 270 41.52 -19.96 -6.33
C GLY A 270 42.15 -18.57 -6.39
N ALA A 271 43.45 -18.52 -6.05
CA ALA A 271 44.44 -17.48 -6.33
C ALA A 271 44.35 -16.14 -5.56
N ARG A 272 45.14 -16.06 -4.48
CA ARG A 272 45.93 -14.86 -4.13
C ARG A 272 47.30 -15.02 -4.81
N PRO A 273 47.81 -14.04 -5.57
CA PRO A 273 49.23 -13.91 -5.81
C PRO A 273 49.88 -13.18 -4.62
N ALA A 274 51.08 -13.66 -4.30
CA ALA A 274 51.96 -13.11 -3.30
C ALA A 274 52.51 -11.74 -3.72
N GLU A 275 52.75 -10.97 -2.69
CA GLU A 275 53.45 -9.70 -2.60
C GLU A 275 54.89 -9.85 -3.14
N GLU A 276 55.19 -9.13 -4.21
CA GLU A 276 56.54 -8.98 -4.78
C GLU A 276 56.93 -7.51 -4.61
N THR A 277 57.55 -7.18 -3.48
CA THR A 277 58.22 -5.89 -3.27
C THR A 277 59.70 -6.07 -3.55
N ASP A 278 60.09 -5.86 -4.81
CA ASP A 278 61.43 -5.47 -5.19
C ASP A 278 61.36 -4.08 -5.84
N SER A 279 61.88 -3.08 -5.13
CA SER A 279 62.52 -1.92 -5.75
C SER A 279 63.27 -1.15 -4.66
N GLY A 280 64.58 -1.30 -4.71
CA GLY A 280 65.49 -0.47 -3.95
C GLY A 280 65.64 0.95 -4.50
N SER A 281 66.63 1.62 -3.90
CA SER A 281 67.27 2.86 -4.32
C SER A 281 66.61 4.15 -3.87
N GLY A 282 67.24 4.78 -2.87
CA GLY A 282 66.95 6.19 -2.55
C GLY A 282 67.42 6.68 -1.18
N ARG A 283 68.66 6.38 -0.74
CA ARG A 283 69.24 7.08 0.42
C ARG A 283 70.48 7.87 -0.02
N ARG A 284 70.27 9.13 -0.39
CA ARG A 284 71.34 10.14 -0.47
C ARG A 284 71.54 10.75 0.91
N THR A 285 72.77 10.66 1.36
CA THR A 285 73.41 11.46 2.41
C THR A 285 73.82 12.84 1.87
N ALA A 286 73.56 13.89 2.65
CA ALA A 286 74.31 15.17 2.79
C ALA A 286 73.30 16.20 3.35
N ASP A 287 73.32 16.63 4.61
CA ASP A 287 74.35 17.42 5.33
C ASP A 287 74.42 18.89 4.86
N GLY A 288 74.33 19.84 5.80
CA GLY A 288 74.27 21.30 5.63
C GLY A 288 72.92 21.90 6.11
N ASP A 289 72.75 22.31 7.37
CA ASP A 289 73.38 23.42 8.12
C ASP A 289 72.80 24.82 7.80
N ASP A 290 72.39 25.45 8.91
CA ASP A 290 72.29 26.86 9.24
C ASP A 290 71.16 27.79 8.73
N GLY A 291 70.69 28.62 9.67
CA GLY A 291 70.33 30.02 9.40
C GLY A 291 68.89 30.47 9.60
N GLY A 292 68.61 31.09 10.76
CA GLY A 292 67.96 32.41 10.77
C GLY A 292 66.53 32.51 11.29
N ALA A 293 66.41 32.89 12.56
CA ALA A 293 65.28 33.62 13.10
C ALA A 293 65.37 35.11 12.69
N GLU A 294 64.21 35.73 12.44
CA GLU A 294 63.84 37.16 12.65
C GLU A 294 62.83 37.62 11.58
N ASN A 295 61.53 37.55 11.90
CA ASN A 295 60.60 38.68 11.97
C ASN A 295 59.22 38.22 12.45
#